data_AF-A0A920EC14-F1
#
_entry.id   AF-A0A920EC14-F1
#
_cell.length_a   1.000
_cell.length_b   1.000
_cell.length_c   1.000
_cell.angle_alpha   90.00
_cell.angle_beta   90.00
_cell.angle_gamma   90.00
#
_symmetry.space_group_name_H-M   'P 1'
#
loop_
_entity.id
_entity.type
_entity.pdbx_description
1 polymer ?
#
loop_
_entity_poly.entity_id
_entity_poly.type
_entity_poly.pdbx_seq_one_letter_code
_entity_poly.pdbx_strand_id
1 'polypeptide(L)' 'MVNMGSTPVRAADAENALKSGGSSKEVSELADSGLTPPTDIHGNESYRRDLAKVLLQRALEN' A
#
# COMPACT_ATOMS: atom_id res chain seq x y z
N MET A 1 4.19 -0.84 13.05
CA MET A 1 2.76 -0.67 12.74
C MET A 1 2.66 0.06 11.40
N VAL A 2 2.02 -0.52 10.39
CA VAL A 2 1.86 0.13 9.06
C VAL A 2 0.47 0.74 8.98
N ASN A 3 0.28 1.87 9.64
CA ASN A 3 -0.95 2.64 9.53
C ASN A 3 -0.85 3.59 8.32
N MET A 4 -1.82 3.48 7.41
CA MET A 4 -1.94 4.38 6.25
C MET A 4 -2.97 5.50 6.46
N GLY A 5 -3.51 5.60 7.69
CA GLY A 5 -4.52 6.56 8.11
C GLY A 5 -4.92 6.33 9.57
N SER A 6 -5.92 7.09 10.05
CA SER A 6 -6.47 6.96 11.41
C SER A 6 -7.37 5.73 11.59
N THR A 7 -7.91 5.20 10.49
CA THR A 7 -8.74 3.99 10.46
C THR A 7 -8.19 3.00 9.43
N PRO A 8 -8.46 1.69 9.60
CA PRO A 8 -8.20 0.73 8.53
C PRO A 8 -8.94 1.15 7.25
N VAL A 9 -8.24 1.11 6.13
CA VAL A 9 -8.77 1.46 4.80
C VAL A 9 -8.52 0.32 3.84
N ARG A 10 -9.40 0.20 2.85
CA ARG A 10 -9.30 -0.80 1.79
C ARG A 10 -8.69 -0.17 0.54
N ALA A 11 -7.61 -0.75 0.02
CA ALA A 11 -6.92 -0.27 -1.18
C ALA A 11 -7.66 -0.70 -2.46
N ALA A 12 -8.79 -0.05 -2.74
CA ALA A 12 -9.68 -0.43 -3.85
C ALA A 12 -9.00 -0.42 -5.22
N ASP A 13 -8.10 0.52 -5.47
CA ASP A 13 -7.39 0.62 -6.75
C ASP A 13 -6.44 -0.58 -6.96
N ALA A 14 -5.71 -0.96 -5.92
CA ALA A 14 -4.86 -2.15 -5.95
C ALA A 14 -5.70 -3.42 -6.15
N GLU A 15 -6.85 -3.56 -5.47
CA GLU A 15 -7.75 -4.70 -5.67
C GLU A 15 -8.31 -4.77 -7.09
N ASN A 16 -8.66 -3.63 -7.68
CA ASN A 16 -9.17 -3.55 -9.05
C ASN A 16 -8.07 -3.89 -10.07
N ALA A 17 -6.84 -3.41 -9.87
CA ALA A 17 -5.70 -3.76 -10.70
C ALA A 17 -5.40 -5.26 -10.64
N LEU A 18 -5.47 -5.87 -9.44
CA LEU A 18 -5.29 -7.30 -9.27
C LEU A 18 -6.37 -8.10 -10.02
N LYS A 19 -7.64 -7.72 -9.89
CA LYS A 19 -8.75 -8.36 -10.63
C LYS A 19 -8.63 -8.20 -12.14
N SER A 20 -8.01 -7.13 -12.60
CA SER A 20 -7.78 -6.86 -14.02
C SER A 20 -6.56 -7.59 -14.60
N GLY A 21 -5.85 -8.39 -13.79
CA GLY A 21 -4.67 -9.14 -14.21
C GLY A 21 -3.38 -8.32 -14.21
N GLY A 22 -3.32 -7.21 -13.46
CA GLY A 22 -2.10 -6.44 -13.28
C GLY A 22 -0.98 -7.27 -12.63
N SER A 23 0.27 -6.97 -12.98
CA SER A 23 1.42 -7.63 -12.37
C SER A 23 1.54 -7.29 -10.88
N SER A 24 2.20 -8.15 -10.10
CA SER A 24 2.42 -7.92 -8.66
C SER A 24 3.07 -6.56 -8.37
N LYS A 25 3.92 -6.07 -9.29
CA LYS A 25 4.55 -4.75 -9.21
C LYS A 25 3.57 -3.60 -9.51
N GLU A 26 2.74 -3.72 -10.53
CA GLU A 26 1.74 -2.68 -10.86
C GLU A 26 0.68 -2.57 -9.76
N VAL A 27 0.25 -3.72 -9.22
CA VAL A 27 -0.71 -3.77 -8.12
C VAL A 27 -0.09 -3.16 -6.84
N SER A 28 1.18 -3.46 -6.57
CA SER A 28 1.83 -2.95 -5.36
C SER A 28 2.02 -1.43 -5.37
N GLU A 29 2.29 -0.83 -6.52
CA GLU A 29 2.41 0.64 -6.67
C GLU A 29 1.12 1.38 -6.31
N LEU A 30 -0.03 0.71 -6.36
CA LEU A 30 -1.33 1.29 -6.01
C LEU A 30 -1.69 1.14 -4.53
N ALA A 31 -0.79 0.59 -3.71
CA ALA A 31 -1.04 0.35 -2.28
C ALA A 31 -1.35 1.62 -1.48
N ASP A 32 -0.80 2.76 -1.86
CA ASP A 32 -0.98 4.06 -1.20
C ASP A 32 -1.90 5.01 -1.98
N SER A 33 -2.60 4.51 -3.00
CA SER A 33 -3.48 5.32 -3.84
C SER A 33 -4.57 6.03 -3.00
N GLY A 34 -4.61 7.36 -3.11
CA GLY A 34 -5.56 8.20 -2.37
C GLY A 34 -5.31 8.30 -0.87
N LEU A 35 -4.18 7.82 -0.36
CA LEU A 35 -3.85 7.83 1.07
C LEU A 35 -2.80 8.91 1.41
N THR A 36 -2.86 9.38 2.65
CA THR A 36 -1.90 10.33 3.23
C THR A 36 -1.45 9.82 4.60
N PRO A 37 -0.46 8.91 4.66
CA PRO A 37 -0.03 8.30 5.91
C PRO A 37 0.54 9.33 6.91
N PRO A 38 0.29 9.16 8.22
CA PRO A 38 0.82 10.08 9.22
C PRO A 38 2.34 9.95 9.37
N THR A 39 2.98 11.06 9.75
CA THR A 39 4.38 11.07 10.20
C THR A 39 4.41 11.12 11.73
N ASP A 40 5.15 10.21 12.36
CA ASP A 40 5.34 10.14 13.81
C ASP A 40 6.72 9.54 14.15
N ILE A 41 6.96 9.28 15.44
CA ILE A 41 8.24 8.73 15.96
C ILE A 41 8.61 7.36 15.38
N HIS A 42 7.68 6.62 14.79
CA HIS A 42 7.88 5.30 14.20
C HIS A 42 8.17 5.36 12.69
N GLY A 43 8.02 6.52 12.05
CA GLY A 43 8.29 6.66 10.63
C GLY A 43 7.62 7.86 9.99
N ASN A 44 8.19 8.30 8.87
CA ASN A 44 7.62 9.36 8.05
C ASN A 44 6.65 8.81 7.00
N GLU A 45 5.94 9.72 6.34
CA GLU A 45 4.99 9.40 5.29
C GLU A 45 5.61 8.57 4.16
N SER A 46 6.77 8.99 3.64
CA SER A 46 7.47 8.28 2.54
C SER A 46 7.77 6.84 2.91
N TYR A 47 8.32 6.61 4.10
CA TYR A 47 8.65 5.30 4.61
C TYR A 47 7.42 4.38 4.68
N ARG A 48 6.26 4.90 5.11
CA ARG A 48 5.03 4.12 5.17
C ARG A 48 4.47 3.80 3.78
N ARG A 49 4.52 4.76 2.85
CA ARG A 49 4.16 4.52 1.44
C ARG A 49 5.01 3.39 0.86
N ASP A 50 6.32 3.49 1.00
CA ASP A 50 7.26 2.49 0.48
C ASP A 50 7.06 1.12 1.13
N LEU A 51 6.87 1.09 2.45
CA LEU A 51 6.63 -0.14 3.19
C LEU A 51 5.33 -0.83 2.74
N ALA A 52 4.24 -0.09 2.52
CA ALA A 52 2.98 -0.65 2.05
C ALA A 52 3.12 -1.32 0.67
N LYS A 53 3.84 -0.67 -0.25
CA LYS A 53 4.13 -1.21 -1.59
C LYS A 53 4.94 -2.51 -1.49
N VAL A 54 6.02 -2.52 -0.71
CA VAL A 54 6.86 -3.71 -0.53
C VAL A 54 6.08 -4.87 0.09
N LEU A 55 5.26 -4.61 1.12
CA LEU A 55 4.47 -5.65 1.76
C LEU A 55 3.41 -6.24 0.82
N LEU A 56 2.73 -5.39 0.04
CA LEU A 56 1.74 -5.86 -0.94
C LEU A 56 2.40 -6.69 -2.03
N GLN A 57 3.53 -6.24 -2.58
CA GLN A 57 4.27 -6.99 -3.59
C GLN A 57 4.66 -8.37 -3.08
N ARG A 58 5.25 -8.45 -1.87
CA ARG A 58 5.64 -9.72 -1.25
C ARG A 58 4.45 -10.64 -1.01
N ALA A 59 3.29 -10.09 -0.68
CA ALA A 59 2.08 -10.89 -0.48
C ALA A 59 1.55 -11.49 -1.79
N LEU A 60 1.75 -10.82 -2.92
CA LEU A 60 1.33 -11.30 -4.25
C LEU A 60 2.33 -12.24 -4.92
N GLU A 61 3.58 -12.23 -4.47
CA GLU A 61 4.66 -13.11 -4.97
C GLU A 61 4.73 -14.46 -4.24
N ASN A 62 4.04 -14.62 -3.10
CA ASN A 62 3.91 -15.88 -2.37
C ASN A 62 2.65 -16.65 -2.77
#